data_AF-A0A944GKD9-F1
#
_entry.id   AF-A0A944GKD9-F1
#
_cell.length_a   1.000
_cell.length_b   1.000
_cell.length_c   1.000
_cell.angle_alpha   90.00
_cell.angle_beta   90.00
_cell.angle_gamma   90.00
#
_symmetry.space_group_name_H-M   'P 1'
#
loop_
_entity.id
_entity.type
_entity.pdbx_description
1 polymer ?
#
loop_
_entity_poly.entity_id
_entity_poly.type
_entity_poly.pdbx_seq_one_letter_code
_entity_poly.pdbx_strand_id
1 'polypeptide(L)'
;MDNKKNGLFNIGDEVITSDGRKGKIVDICYCENCRRRGFYEPKVLYDEYDEVEYITNVDKERNFCDFYKIGNTVFGNSDISKIDYDISEYNRLVAVWKKRRKNLLEAMNNDKE
;
A
#
# COMPACT_ATOMS: atom_id res chain seq x y z
N MET A 1 -35.84 -5.85 -2.31
CA MET A 1 -34.61 -5.06 -2.50
C MET A 1 -33.45 -6.04 -2.42
N ASP A 2 -32.90 -6.40 -3.57
CA ASP A 2 -31.85 -7.41 -3.67
C ASP A 2 -30.55 -6.85 -3.07
N ASN A 3 -30.28 -7.23 -1.82
CA ASN A 3 -28.98 -7.09 -1.17
C ASN A 3 -27.98 -8.06 -1.84
N LYS A 4 -27.64 -7.80 -3.11
CA LYS A 4 -26.46 -8.42 -3.72
C LYS A 4 -25.22 -7.72 -3.17
N LYS A 5 -24.78 -8.18 -2.00
CA LYS A 5 -23.41 -7.98 -1.54
C LYS A 5 -22.50 -8.43 -2.68
N ASN A 6 -21.76 -7.49 -3.27
CA ASN A 6 -20.58 -7.85 -4.04
C ASN A 6 -19.63 -8.50 -3.06
N GLY A 7 -19.58 -9.83 -3.02
CA GLY A 7 -18.94 -10.59 -1.95
C GLY A 7 -17.41 -10.44 -1.86
N LEU A 8 -16.80 -9.46 -2.53
CA LEU A 8 -15.36 -9.26 -2.57
C LEU A 8 -14.89 -7.93 -1.97
N PHE A 9 -15.63 -6.83 -2.17
CA PHE A 9 -15.19 -5.48 -1.77
C PHE A 9 -16.34 -4.66 -1.15
N ASN A 10 -16.02 -3.88 -0.12
CA ASN A 10 -16.96 -3.02 0.62
C ASN A 10 -16.41 -1.60 0.75
N ILE A 11 -17.31 -0.63 0.85
CA ILE A 11 -16.93 0.74 1.23
C ILE A 11 -16.26 0.70 2.60
N GLY A 12 -15.12 1.37 2.73
CA GLY A 12 -14.27 1.39 3.90
C GLY A 12 -13.14 0.34 3.91
N ASP A 13 -13.14 -0.60 2.96
CA ASP A 13 -12.05 -1.56 2.82
C ASP A 13 -10.72 -0.83 2.57
N GLU A 14 -9.68 -1.25 3.29
CA GLU A 14 -8.31 -0.75 3.12
C GLU A 14 -7.72 -1.26 1.80
N VAL A 15 -7.02 -0.38 1.09
CA VAL A 15 -6.29 -0.68 -0.13
C VAL A 15 -4.83 -0.31 0.08
N ILE A 16 -3.94 -1.25 -0.23
CA ILE A 16 -2.50 -1.02 -0.28
C ILE A 16 -2.00 -1.51 -1.63
N THR A 17 -1.43 -0.62 -2.42
CA THR A 17 -0.80 -0.96 -3.70
C THR A 17 0.56 -1.62 -3.49
N SER A 18 1.08 -2.30 -4.51
CA SER A 18 2.39 -2.98 -4.42
C SER A 18 3.57 -2.03 -4.23
N ASP A 19 3.42 -0.76 -4.63
CA ASP A 19 4.38 0.33 -4.38
C ASP A 19 4.22 0.99 -2.99
N GLY A 20 3.22 0.58 -2.22
CA GLY A 20 3.02 1.00 -0.83
C GLY A 20 2.04 2.15 -0.60
N ARG A 21 1.41 2.72 -1.65
CA ARG A 21 0.36 3.73 -1.48
C ARG A 21 -0.83 3.13 -0.72
N LYS A 22 -1.40 3.92 0.19
CA LYS A 22 -2.51 3.50 1.06
C LYS A 22 -3.76 4.32 0.80
N GLY A 23 -4.91 3.67 0.84
CA GLY A 23 -6.19 4.31 0.63
C GLY A 23 -7.36 3.48 1.12
N LYS A 24 -8.57 3.97 0.86
CA LYS A 24 -9.81 3.26 1.20
C LYS A 24 -10.81 3.30 0.08
N ILE A 25 -11.59 2.23 -0.04
CA ILE A 25 -12.73 2.22 -0.96
C ILE A 25 -13.78 3.21 -0.45
N VAL A 26 -14.10 4.22 -1.24
CA VAL A 26 -15.07 5.27 -0.90
C VAL A 26 -16.41 5.12 -1.61
N ASP A 27 -16.43 4.39 -2.73
CA ASP A 27 -17.63 4.15 -3.53
C ASP A 27 -17.45 2.89 -4.40
N ILE A 28 -18.54 2.35 -4.94
CA ILE A 28 -18.52 1.20 -5.86
C ILE A 28 -19.41 1.52 -7.06
N CYS A 29 -18.85 1.42 -8.28
CA CYS A 29 -19.59 1.71 -9.51
C CYS A 29 -20.50 0.53 -9.90
N TYR A 30 -21.82 0.73 -9.80
CA TYR A 30 -22.86 -0.26 -10.13
C TYR A 30 -23.50 -0.11 -11.52
N CYS A 31 -22.85 0.59 -12.46
CA CYS A 31 -23.44 0.83 -13.79
C CYS A 31 -23.63 -0.47 -14.60
N GLU A 32 -24.45 -0.41 -15.66
CA GLU A 32 -24.72 -1.58 -16.52
C GLU A 32 -23.45 -2.14 -17.17
N ASN A 33 -22.47 -1.30 -17.50
CA ASN A 33 -21.20 -1.76 -18.05
C ASN A 33 -20.38 -2.59 -17.05
N CYS A 34 -20.34 -2.18 -15.78
CA CYS A 34 -19.75 -2.96 -14.71
C CYS A 34 -20.49 -4.29 -14.50
N ARG A 35 -21.83 -4.23 -14.48
CA ARG A 35 -22.68 -5.42 -14.36
C ARG A 35 -22.43 -6.41 -15.51
N ARG A 36 -22.33 -5.93 -16.75
CA ARG A 36 -22.08 -6.74 -17.96
C ARG A 36 -20.71 -7.40 -17.94
N ARG A 37 -19.69 -6.74 -17.39
CA ARG A 37 -18.35 -7.31 -17.17
C ARG A 37 -18.29 -8.28 -15.98
N GLY A 38 -19.35 -8.35 -15.16
CA GLY A 38 -19.36 -9.17 -13.95
C GLY A 38 -18.38 -8.66 -12.89
N PHE A 39 -18.06 -7.37 -12.92
CA PHE A 39 -17.17 -6.72 -11.96
C PHE A 39 -17.60 -5.27 -11.74
N TYR A 40 -17.93 -4.95 -10.50
CA TYR A 40 -18.24 -3.59 -10.09
C TYR A 40 -16.97 -2.94 -9.56
N GLU A 41 -16.58 -1.85 -10.20
CA GLU A 41 -15.29 -1.19 -9.97
C GLU A 41 -15.36 -0.30 -8.71
N PRO A 42 -14.62 -0.63 -7.64
CA PRO A 42 -14.50 0.25 -6.49
C PRO A 42 -13.69 1.50 -6.82
N LYS A 43 -14.05 2.60 -6.18
CA LYS A 43 -13.27 3.85 -6.16
C LYS A 43 -12.45 3.91 -4.88
N VAL A 44 -11.18 4.22 -5.02
CA VAL A 44 -10.22 4.32 -3.91
C VAL A 44 -9.82 5.78 -3.77
N LEU A 45 -9.93 6.31 -2.55
CA LEU A 45 -9.30 7.57 -2.18
C LEU A 45 -7.98 7.23 -1.47
N TYR A 46 -6.86 7.70 -2.03
CA TYR A 46 -5.53 7.49 -1.44
C TYR A 46 -5.21 8.57 -0.40
N ASP A 47 -4.39 8.23 0.60
CA ASP A 47 -4.06 9.12 1.72
C ASP A 47 -3.03 10.20 1.32
N GLU A 48 -2.18 9.91 0.33
CA GLU A 48 -1.07 10.77 -0.07
C GLU A 48 -1.50 11.91 -1.00
N TYR A 49 -2.58 11.71 -1.75
CA TYR A 49 -3.11 12.66 -2.72
C TYR A 49 -4.64 12.63 -2.64
N ASP A 50 -5.32 13.78 -2.68
CA ASP A 50 -6.78 13.90 -2.78
C ASP A 50 -7.31 13.43 -4.16
N GLU A 51 -6.73 12.37 -4.70
CA GLU A 51 -7.04 11.75 -5.98
C GLU A 51 -7.85 10.47 -5.76
N VAL A 52 -8.86 10.30 -6.62
CA VAL A 52 -9.70 9.12 -6.63
C VAL A 52 -9.38 8.28 -7.85
N GLU A 53 -8.94 7.04 -7.63
CA GLU A 53 -8.69 6.06 -8.68
C GLU A 53 -9.72 4.93 -8.63
N TYR A 54 -9.86 4.17 -9.71
CA TYR A 54 -10.74 3.00 -9.75
C TYR A 54 -9.89 1.73 -9.74
N ILE A 55 -10.32 0.72 -8.98
CA ILE A 55 -9.89 -0.67 -9.21
C ILE A 55 -10.77 -1.21 -10.34
N THR A 56 -10.17 -1.51 -11.47
CA THR A 56 -10.88 -1.81 -12.72
C THR A 56 -11.01 -3.30 -13.00
N ASN A 57 -11.82 -3.65 -13.99
CA ASN A 57 -11.87 -5.03 -14.49
C ASN A 57 -10.52 -5.50 -15.06
N VAL A 58 -9.66 -4.58 -15.53
CA VAL A 58 -8.32 -4.93 -16.02
C VAL A 58 -7.44 -5.40 -14.86
N ASP A 59 -7.56 -4.76 -13.69
CA ASP A 59 -6.84 -5.18 -12.48
C ASP A 59 -7.27 -6.58 -12.06
N LYS A 60 -8.57 -6.88 -12.12
CA LYS A 60 -9.10 -8.23 -11.89
C LYS A 60 -8.53 -9.25 -12.90
N GLU A 61 -8.49 -8.91 -14.19
CA GLU A 61 -7.93 -9.78 -15.24
C GLU A 61 -6.42 -10.04 -15.05
N ARG A 62 -5.70 -9.09 -14.47
CA ARG A 62 -4.29 -9.21 -14.07
C ARG A 62 -4.11 -9.80 -12.67
N ASN A 63 -5.17 -10.37 -12.09
CA ASN A 63 -5.17 -10.98 -10.76
C ASN A 63 -4.65 -10.03 -9.65
N PHE A 64 -4.98 -8.74 -9.76
CA PHE A 64 -4.64 -7.69 -8.81
C PHE A 64 -3.14 -7.60 -8.48
N CYS A 65 -2.26 -7.90 -9.44
CA CYS A 65 -0.80 -7.94 -9.21
C CYS A 65 -0.17 -6.61 -8.79
N ASP A 66 -0.85 -5.49 -9.04
CA ASP A 66 -0.42 -4.14 -8.67
C ASP A 66 -0.88 -3.77 -7.25
N PHE A 67 -1.56 -4.68 -6.55
CA PHE A 67 -2.03 -4.51 -5.19
C PHE A 67 -1.27 -5.44 -4.24
N TYR A 68 -0.95 -4.93 -3.06
CA TYR A 68 -0.51 -5.72 -1.92
C TYR A 68 -1.70 -6.23 -1.11
N LYS A 69 -2.74 -5.39 -0.96
CA LYS A 69 -3.92 -5.70 -0.15
C LYS A 69 -5.15 -4.97 -0.66
N ILE A 70 -6.29 -5.65 -0.67
CA ILE A 70 -7.61 -5.04 -0.86
C ILE A 70 -8.58 -5.68 0.15
N GLY A 71 -9.14 -4.87 1.05
CA GLY A 71 -9.99 -5.35 2.14
C GLY A 71 -9.25 -6.34 3.02
N ASN A 72 -9.77 -7.56 3.15
CA ASN A 72 -9.11 -8.63 3.92
C ASN A 72 -8.21 -9.53 3.07
N THR A 73 -8.13 -9.31 1.76
CA THR A 73 -7.34 -10.13 0.85
C THR A 73 -5.96 -9.52 0.66
N VAL A 74 -4.90 -10.30 0.90
CA VAL A 74 -3.52 -9.93 0.61
C VAL A 74 -3.12 -10.56 -0.72
N PHE A 75 -2.61 -9.73 -1.62
CA PHE A 75 -2.14 -10.09 -2.96
C PHE A 75 -0.62 -9.89 -2.95
N GLY A 76 0.14 -10.97 -3.07
CA GLY A 76 1.59 -10.88 -3.00
C GLY A 76 2.23 -12.20 -2.59
N ASN A 77 3.28 -12.58 -3.31
CA ASN A 77 4.12 -13.71 -2.96
C ASN A 77 4.77 -13.48 -1.59
N SER A 78 4.39 -14.33 -0.64
CA SER A 78 5.11 -14.95 0.50
C SER A 78 6.50 -14.49 0.99
N ASP A 79 7.16 -13.47 0.47
CA ASP A 79 8.51 -13.08 0.92
C ASP A 79 8.57 -11.67 1.52
N ILE A 80 7.54 -11.34 2.29
CA ILE A 80 7.57 -10.28 3.32
C ILE A 80 8.85 -10.40 4.16
N SER A 81 9.35 -11.64 4.39
CA SER A 81 10.59 -11.92 5.11
C SER A 81 11.82 -11.19 4.52
N LYS A 82 11.88 -11.07 3.19
CA LYS A 82 12.98 -10.39 2.51
C LYS A 82 12.87 -8.87 2.61
N ILE A 83 11.65 -8.33 2.54
CA ILE A 83 11.39 -6.90 2.76
C ILE A 83 11.72 -6.52 4.20
N ASP A 84 11.28 -7.32 5.17
CA ASP A 84 11.60 -7.11 6.59
C ASP A 84 13.10 -7.17 6.85
N TYR A 85 13.80 -8.09 6.18
CA TYR A 85 15.26 -8.19 6.23
C TYR A 85 15.93 -6.91 5.68
N ASP A 86 15.54 -6.45 4.49
CA ASP A 86 16.10 -5.24 3.87
C ASP A 86 15.85 -3.99 4.73
N ILE A 87 14.66 -3.87 5.34
CA ILE A 87 14.34 -2.82 6.31
C ILE A 87 15.23 -2.91 7.56
N SER A 88 15.48 -4.11 8.07
CA SER A 88 16.31 -4.32 9.27
C SER A 88 17.77 -3.93 9.03
N GLU A 89 18.33 -4.27 7.86
CA GLU A 89 19.69 -3.91 7.46
C GLU A 89 19.82 -2.40 7.24
N TYR A 90 18.85 -1.77 6.58
CA TYR A 90 18.82 -0.31 6.44
C TYR A 90 18.84 0.41 7.80
N ASN A 91 18.01 -0.04 8.75
CA ASN A 91 17.97 0.54 10.09
C ASN A 91 19.28 0.38 10.86
N ARG A 92 19.96 -0.78 10.71
CA ARG A 92 21.30 -1.00 11.29
C ARG A 92 22.32 -0.01 10.73
N LEU A 93 22.36 0.18 9.40
CA LEU A 93 23.28 1.12 8.76
C LEU A 93 23.05 2.57 9.23
N VAL A 94 21.79 3.00 9.31
CA VAL A 94 21.43 4.33 9.83
C VAL A 94 21.93 4.52 11.26
N ALA A 95 21.80 3.51 12.12
CA ALA A 95 22.30 3.57 13.50
C ALA A 95 23.83 3.71 13.57
N VAL A 96 24.57 2.97 12.75
CA VAL A 96 26.04 3.07 12.64
C VAL A 96 26.44 4.49 12.23
N TRP A 97 25.80 5.05 11.21
CA TRP A 97 26.12 6.40 10.74
C TRP A 97 25.76 7.48 11.76
N LYS A 98 24.63 7.36 12.46
CA LYS A 98 24.27 8.26 13.56
C LYS A 98 25.34 8.26 14.66
N LYS A 99 25.83 7.08 15.05
CA LYS A 99 26.91 6.94 16.04
C LYS A 99 28.21 7.56 15.55
N ARG A 100 28.62 7.26 14.30
CA ARG A 100 29.84 7.84 13.71
C ARG A 100 29.79 9.36 13.66
N ARG A 101 28.65 9.93 13.25
CA ARG A 101 28.43 11.39 13.23
C ARG A 101 28.58 12.00 14.62
N LYS A 102 27.97 11.39 15.65
CA LYS A 102 28.08 11.87 17.04
C LYS A 102 29.55 11.92 17.49
N ASN A 103 30.29 10.83 17.29
CA ASN A 103 31.70 10.76 17.68
C ASN A 103 32.56 11.80 16.95
N LEU A 104 32.30 12.05 15.66
CA LEU A 104 33.00 13.08 14.89
C LEU A 104 32.73 14.49 15.46
N LEU A 105 31.47 14.79 15.81
CA LEU A 105 31.12 16.07 16.42
C LEU A 105 31.79 16.26 17.79
N GLU A 106 31.86 15.21 18.61
CA GLU A 106 32.55 15.25 19.90
C GLU A 106 34.06 15.48 19.74
N ALA A 107 34.72 14.77 18.81
CA ALA A 107 36.14 14.97 18.53
C ALA A 107 36.43 16.40 18.04
N MET A 108 35.62 16.92 17.12
CA MET A 108 35.76 18.29 16.62
C MET A 108 35.56 19.38 17.69
N ASN A 109 34.83 19.08 18.76
CA ASN A 109 34.62 20.02 19.86
C ASN A 109 35.76 19.95 20.88
N ASN A 110 36.31 18.75 21.14
CA ASN A 110 37.43 18.57 22.05
C ASN A 110 38.76 19.11 21.48
N ASP A 111 38.93 19.15 20.16
CA ASP A 111 40.11 19.74 19.50
C ASP A 111 40.09 21.29 19.50
N LYS A 112 39.03 21.93 20.03
CA LYS A 112 38.86 23.39 20.09
C LYS A 112 39.06 23.99 21.50
N GLU A 113 39.27 23.16 22.52
CA GLU A 113 39.63 23.56 23.89
C GLU A 113 41.16 23.51 24.11
#